data_AF-A0A0G0BEH2-F1
#
_entry.id   AF-A0A0G0BEH2-F1
#
_cell.length_a   1.000
_cell.length_b   1.000
_cell.length_c   1.000
_cell.angle_alpha   90.00
_cell.angle_beta   90.00
_cell.angle_gamma   90.00
#
_symmetry.space_group_name_H-M   'P 1'
#
loop_
_entity.id
_entity.type
_entity.pdbx_description
1 polymer ?
#
loop_
_entity_poly.entity_id
_entity_poly.type
_entity_poly.pdbx_seq_one_letter_code
_entity_poly.pdbx_strand_id
1 'polypeptide(L)'
;MIIGKTPFEDKYKIGEYLLKLIPEGTSTETASWNGKVMINKNALTYVNRELGSSDITSAGEIFSTSKMKKAPKNSAHGEIYVETEPQGAIVTLDNDEKGVAPLILSDVIKGDHELSVFMPGFFRRTQKINVDPGYTVNAAFKLAIDQSQTSVKTTISDKNASDSATTGKK
;
A
#
# COMPACT_ATOMS: atom_id res chain seq x y z
N MET A 1 -17.85 11.39 17.63
CA MET A 1 -17.19 10.15 17.22
C MET A 1 -18.28 9.26 16.68
N ILE A 2 -18.24 8.90 15.39
CA ILE A 2 -19.22 7.98 14.81
C ILE A 2 -18.68 6.57 15.02
N ILE A 3 -19.56 5.66 15.43
CA ILE A 3 -19.24 4.27 15.75
C ILE A 3 -20.08 3.43 14.78
N GLY A 4 -19.43 2.53 14.06
CA GLY A 4 -20.06 1.64 13.10
C GLY A 4 -19.23 0.39 12.88
N LYS A 5 -19.85 -0.66 12.34
CA LYS A 5 -19.16 -1.90 11.96
C LYS A 5 -18.68 -1.82 10.52
N THR A 6 -17.53 -2.39 10.21
CA THR A 6 -17.02 -2.53 8.84
C THR A 6 -17.70 -3.72 8.13
N PRO A 7 -18.10 -3.61 6.85
CA PRO A 7 -17.98 -2.46 5.96
C PRO A 7 -18.86 -1.28 6.39
N PHE A 8 -18.30 -0.07 6.36
CA PHE A 8 -18.98 1.16 6.78
C PHE A 8 -18.88 2.20 5.65
N GLU A 9 -20.01 2.83 5.31
CA GLU A 9 -20.10 3.89 4.31
C GLU A 9 -21.00 5.01 4.83
N ASP A 10 -20.53 6.26 4.74
CA ASP A 10 -21.30 7.44 5.13
C ASP A 10 -20.72 8.70 4.44
N LYS A 11 -21.50 9.80 4.42
CA LYS A 11 -21.12 11.07 3.80
C LYS A 11 -20.61 12.06 4.84
N TYR A 12 -19.45 12.63 4.58
CA TYR A 12 -18.78 13.56 5.49
C TYR A 12 -18.57 14.93 4.84
N LYS A 13 -18.42 15.95 5.69
CA LYS A 13 -17.91 17.25 5.26
C LYS A 13 -16.45 17.11 4.84
N ILE A 14 -15.99 18.03 4.01
CA ILE A 14 -14.59 18.11 3.60
C ILE A 14 -13.74 18.36 4.85
N GLY A 15 -12.65 17.62 5.00
CA GLY A 15 -11.73 17.78 6.12
C GLY A 15 -10.87 16.57 6.41
N GLU A 16 -9.98 16.73 7.39
CA GLU A 16 -9.17 15.66 7.94
C GLU A 16 -9.92 15.00 9.12
N TYR A 17 -9.95 13.67 9.12
CA TYR A 17 -10.59 12.86 10.15
C TYR A 17 -9.62 11.84 10.71
N LEU A 18 -9.63 11.65 12.04
CA LEU A 18 -8.95 10.53 12.67
C LEU A 18 -9.90 9.33 12.69
N LEU A 19 -9.55 8.30 11.91
CA LEU A 19 -10.26 7.03 11.89
C LEU A 19 -9.60 6.09 12.90
N LYS A 20 -10.41 5.42 13.73
CA LYS A 20 -9.96 4.38 14.66
C LYS A 20 -10.73 3.10 14.36
N LEU A 21 -10.01 2.02 14.06
CA LEU A 21 -10.56 0.69 13.84
C LEU A 21 -10.21 -0.19 15.05
N ILE A 22 -11.24 -0.75 15.66
CA ILE A 22 -11.12 -1.62 16.83
C ILE A 22 -11.74 -2.96 16.43
N PRO A 23 -10.99 -4.07 16.44
CA PRO A 23 -11.52 -5.39 16.13
C PRO A 23 -12.54 -5.81 17.21
N GLU A 24 -13.67 -6.38 16.78
CA GLU A 24 -14.68 -6.94 17.68
C GLU A 24 -14.33 -8.43 17.94
N GLY A 25 -13.76 -8.76 19.10
CA GLY A 25 -13.42 -10.13 19.46
C GLY A 25 -12.85 -10.29 20.88
N THR A 26 -12.93 -11.51 21.43
CA THR A 26 -12.41 -11.85 22.77
C THR A 26 -10.93 -12.23 22.77
N SER A 27 -10.28 -12.29 21.60
CA SER A 27 -8.85 -12.58 21.49
C SER A 27 -8.07 -11.30 21.78
N THR A 28 -7.34 -11.27 22.89
CA THR A 28 -6.65 -10.11 23.46
C THR A 28 -5.47 -9.58 22.62
N GLU A 29 -5.28 -10.06 21.39
CA GLU A 29 -4.01 -9.94 20.65
C GLU A 29 -4.13 -9.28 19.27
N THR A 30 -5.31 -8.83 18.84
CA THR A 30 -5.42 -8.09 17.56
C THR A 30 -5.15 -6.61 17.77
N ALA A 31 -4.20 -6.06 17.00
CA ALA A 31 -3.85 -4.66 17.09
C ALA A 31 -5.01 -3.76 16.61
N SER A 32 -5.35 -2.72 17.39
CA SER A 32 -6.24 -1.66 16.90
C SER A 32 -5.47 -0.73 15.96
N TRP A 33 -6.11 -0.23 14.93
CA TRP A 33 -5.50 0.76 14.04
C TRP A 33 -6.09 2.15 14.26
N ASN A 34 -5.26 3.18 14.13
CA ASN A 34 -5.72 4.56 14.00
C ASN A 34 -4.92 5.27 12.90
N GLY A 35 -5.56 6.16 12.17
CA GLY A 35 -4.90 6.94 11.13
C GLY A 35 -5.75 8.08 10.63
N LYS A 36 -5.08 9.07 10.05
CA LYS A 36 -5.71 10.25 9.48
C LYS A 36 -6.16 9.95 8.05
N VAL A 37 -7.36 10.38 7.71
CA VAL A 37 -7.93 10.28 6.36
C VAL A 37 -8.45 11.64 5.92
N MET A 38 -8.21 11.98 4.66
CA MET A 38 -8.70 13.21 4.05
C MET A 38 -10.00 12.92 3.30
N ILE A 39 -11.04 13.71 3.57
CA ILE A 39 -12.29 13.69 2.79
C ILE A 39 -12.28 14.92 1.87
N ASN A 40 -12.28 14.68 0.56
CA ASN A 40 -12.30 15.73 -0.45
C ASN A 40 -13.71 15.93 -1.03
N LYS A 41 -13.96 17.12 -1.60
CA LYS A 41 -15.26 17.43 -2.21
C LYS A 41 -15.54 16.49 -3.38
N ASN A 42 -16.70 15.83 -3.37
CA ASN A 42 -17.15 14.94 -4.43
C ASN A 42 -16.16 13.80 -4.75
N ALA A 43 -15.37 13.37 -3.77
CA ALA A 43 -14.41 12.28 -3.92
C ALA A 43 -14.69 11.20 -2.89
N LEU A 44 -14.53 9.94 -3.29
CA LEU A 44 -14.56 8.80 -2.38
C LEU A 44 -13.18 8.64 -1.73
N THR A 45 -13.17 8.49 -0.41
CA THR A 45 -12.00 7.99 0.31
C THR A 45 -12.29 6.57 0.74
N TYR A 46 -11.56 5.62 0.16
CA TYR A 46 -11.65 4.21 0.47
C TYR A 46 -10.56 3.84 1.47
N VAL A 47 -10.91 3.08 2.48
CA VAL A 47 -9.98 2.56 3.48
C VAL A 47 -10.25 1.09 3.67
N ASN A 48 -9.24 0.25 3.44
CA ASN A 48 -9.27 -1.16 3.77
C ASN A 48 -8.08 -1.50 4.66
N ARG A 49 -8.32 -2.30 5.70
CA ARG A 49 -7.31 -2.65 6.70
C ARG A 49 -7.44 -4.12 7.07
N GLU A 50 -6.31 -4.82 7.01
CA GLU A 50 -6.14 -6.17 7.52
C GLU A 50 -5.31 -6.06 8.80
N LEU A 51 -5.95 -6.29 9.95
CA LEU A 51 -5.30 -6.14 11.26
C LEU A 51 -4.65 -7.46 11.66
N GLY A 52 -3.33 -7.45 11.75
CA GLY A 52 -2.55 -8.56 12.28
C GLY A 52 -2.46 -8.53 13.81
N SER A 53 -1.68 -9.46 14.36
CA SER A 53 -1.29 -9.47 15.77
C SER A 53 -0.34 -8.32 16.16
N SER A 54 0.24 -7.62 15.18
CA SER A 54 1.15 -6.50 15.38
C SER A 54 1.11 -5.53 14.19
N ASP A 55 1.74 -4.36 14.33
CA ASP A 55 1.81 -3.36 13.26
C ASP A 55 2.54 -3.86 12.01
N ILE A 56 3.56 -4.71 12.16
CA ILE A 56 4.37 -5.25 11.05
C ILE A 56 3.68 -6.40 10.31
N THR A 57 2.69 -7.03 10.95
CA THR A 57 1.85 -8.07 10.35
C THR A 57 0.49 -7.52 9.89
N SER A 58 0.27 -6.21 10.07
CA SER A 58 -0.92 -5.52 9.60
C SER A 58 -0.69 -4.91 8.22
N ALA A 59 -1.72 -4.95 7.37
CA ALA A 59 -1.69 -4.41 6.02
C ALA A 59 -2.88 -3.49 5.76
N GLY A 60 -2.86 -2.81 4.62
CA GLY A 60 -4.04 -2.19 4.07
C GLY A 60 -3.73 -1.11 3.06
N GLU A 61 -4.80 -0.47 2.61
CA GLU A 61 -4.75 0.53 1.56
C GLU A 61 -5.71 1.67 1.85
N ILE A 62 -5.28 2.88 1.52
CA ILE A 62 -6.11 4.07 1.52
C ILE A 62 -6.05 4.67 0.13
N PHE A 63 -7.22 4.83 -0.50
CA PHE A 63 -7.35 5.59 -1.74
C PHE A 63 -8.14 6.85 -1.48
N SER A 64 -7.65 7.97 -2.00
CA SER A 64 -8.42 9.20 -2.05
C SER A 64 -8.15 9.96 -3.33
N THR A 65 -9.17 10.62 -3.86
CA THR A 65 -9.03 11.43 -5.07
C THR A 65 -8.89 12.91 -4.70
N SER A 66 -8.02 13.61 -5.42
CA SER A 66 -7.84 15.05 -5.31
C SER A 66 -7.68 15.67 -6.69
N LYS A 67 -8.02 16.94 -6.88
CA LYS A 67 -7.79 17.61 -8.16
C LYS A 67 -6.28 17.77 -8.40
N MET A 68 -5.82 17.55 -9.63
CA MET A 68 -4.41 17.73 -9.97
C MET A 68 -3.95 19.17 -9.69
N LYS A 69 -2.72 19.31 -9.19
CA LYS A 69 -2.10 20.63 -8.95
C LYS A 69 -1.82 21.38 -10.26
N LYS A 70 -1.48 20.63 -11.32
CA LYS A 70 -1.23 21.14 -12.66
C LYS A 70 -2.24 20.50 -13.61
N ALA A 71 -2.80 21.29 -14.53
CA ALA A 71 -3.68 20.74 -15.56
C ALA A 71 -2.93 19.71 -16.42
N PRO A 72 -3.57 18.58 -16.80
CA PRO A 72 -2.94 17.58 -17.63
C PRO A 72 -2.70 18.15 -19.03
N LYS A 73 -1.66 17.67 -19.72
CA LYS A 73 -1.38 18.07 -21.11
C LYS A 73 -2.48 17.57 -22.06
N ASN A 74 -3.04 16.41 -21.75
CA ASN A 74 -4.16 15.81 -22.45
C ASN A 74 -5.39 15.80 -21.53
N SER A 75 -6.52 16.31 -22.00
CA SER A 75 -7.77 16.38 -21.24
C SER A 75 -8.37 15.02 -20.88
N ALA A 76 -7.83 13.92 -21.44
CA ALA A 76 -8.22 12.55 -21.10
C ALA A 76 -7.30 11.89 -20.07
N HIS A 77 -6.33 12.60 -19.49
CA HIS A 77 -5.35 12.04 -18.55
C HIS A 77 -5.53 12.54 -17.12
N GLY A 78 -5.10 11.71 -16.17
CA GLY A 78 -4.97 12.01 -14.75
C GLY A 78 -3.57 11.69 -14.21
N GLU A 79 -3.47 11.64 -12.89
CA GLU A 79 -2.27 11.26 -12.15
C GLU A 79 -2.56 10.14 -11.14
N ILE A 80 -1.54 9.35 -10.83
CA ILE A 80 -1.57 8.44 -9.69
C ILE A 80 -0.36 8.76 -8.81
N TYR A 81 -0.61 9.12 -7.56
CA TYR A 81 0.42 9.22 -6.54
C TYR A 81 0.42 7.96 -5.69
N VAL A 82 1.56 7.31 -5.56
CA VAL A 82 1.72 6.06 -4.81
C VAL A 82 2.72 6.25 -3.70
N GLU A 83 2.32 5.94 -2.48
CA GLU A 83 3.19 5.85 -1.31
C GLU A 83 3.04 4.49 -0.62
N THR A 84 4.14 4.01 -0.04
CA THR A 84 4.15 2.73 0.67
C THR A 84 4.84 2.85 2.01
N GLU A 85 4.37 2.04 2.97
CA GLU A 85 5.01 1.80 4.25
C GLU A 85 5.27 0.29 4.38
N PRO A 86 6.54 -0.17 4.34
CA PRO A 86 7.76 0.63 4.20
C PRO A 86 7.94 1.30 2.83
N GLN A 87 8.76 2.35 2.78
CA GLN A 87 9.11 3.04 1.51
C GLN A 87 10.04 2.18 0.65
N GLY A 88 10.01 2.41 -0.67
CA GLY A 88 10.85 1.69 -1.63
C GLY A 88 10.22 0.45 -2.25
N ALA A 89 8.90 0.28 -2.16
CA ALA A 89 8.21 -0.79 -2.87
C ALA A 89 8.22 -0.53 -4.39
N ILE A 90 8.38 -1.59 -5.18
CA ILE A 90 8.23 -1.56 -6.63
C ILE A 90 6.77 -1.34 -6.96
N VAL A 91 6.49 -0.38 -7.84
CA VAL A 91 5.16 0.00 -8.31
C VAL A 91 5.00 -0.46 -9.75
N THR A 92 3.94 -1.23 -10.01
CA THR A 92 3.52 -1.60 -11.36
C THR A 92 2.11 -1.08 -11.66
N LEU A 93 1.89 -0.63 -12.90
CA LEU A 93 0.59 -0.21 -13.41
C LEU A 93 0.30 -1.03 -14.67
N ASP A 94 -0.81 -1.76 -14.68
CA ASP A 94 -1.22 -2.66 -15.76
C ASP A 94 -0.14 -3.68 -16.16
N ASN A 95 0.54 -4.24 -15.14
CA ASN A 95 1.67 -5.15 -15.26
C ASN A 95 2.99 -4.55 -15.77
N ASP A 96 3.04 -3.25 -16.07
CA ASP A 96 4.27 -2.55 -16.39
C ASP A 96 4.91 -1.96 -15.13
N GLU A 97 6.19 -2.24 -14.89
CA GLU A 97 6.96 -1.57 -13.84
C GLU A 97 7.13 -0.08 -14.17
N LYS A 98 6.77 0.78 -13.20
CA LYS A 98 6.87 2.23 -13.35
C LYS A 98 7.95 2.85 -12.46
N GLY A 99 8.43 2.14 -11.44
CA GLY A 99 9.50 2.58 -10.56
C GLY A 99 9.28 2.15 -9.10
N VAL A 100 9.79 2.95 -8.17
CA VAL A 100 9.72 2.68 -6.72
C VAL A 100 8.99 3.79 -5.97
N ALA A 101 8.20 3.44 -4.96
CA ALA A 101 7.45 4.40 -4.15
C ALA A 101 8.36 5.12 -3.13
N PRO A 102 8.13 6.41 -2.81
CA PRO A 102 7.03 7.24 -3.32
C PRO A 102 7.21 7.65 -4.79
N LEU A 103 6.14 7.56 -5.58
CA LEU A 103 6.16 7.79 -7.02
C LEU A 103 4.91 8.55 -7.47
N ILE A 104 5.07 9.47 -8.42
CA ILE A 104 3.96 10.08 -9.15
C ILE A 104 4.00 9.61 -10.61
N LEU A 105 2.90 8.99 -11.04
CA LEU A 105 2.65 8.61 -12.42
C LEU A 105 1.83 9.71 -13.07
N SER A 106 2.47 10.48 -13.95
CA SER A 106 1.80 11.53 -14.73
C SER A 106 1.30 10.99 -16.06
N ASP A 107 0.32 11.69 -16.63
CA ASP A 107 -0.23 11.40 -17.97
C ASP A 107 -0.84 9.99 -18.10
N VAL A 108 -1.50 9.51 -17.03
CA VAL A 108 -2.22 8.23 -17.03
C VAL A 108 -3.55 8.39 -17.74
N ILE A 109 -3.84 7.52 -18.71
CA ILE A 109 -5.12 7.54 -19.45
C ILE A 109 -6.29 7.35 -18.48
N LYS A 110 -7.43 7.98 -18.75
CA LYS A 110 -8.63 7.77 -17.94
C LYS A 110 -9.15 6.33 -18.04
N GLY A 111 -9.67 5.80 -16.95
CA GLY A 111 -10.31 4.47 -16.91
C GLY A 111 -9.79 3.60 -15.79
N ASP A 112 -10.10 2.31 -15.87
CA ASP A 112 -9.69 1.32 -14.89
C ASP A 112 -8.25 0.88 -15.15
N HIS A 113 -7.46 0.86 -14.09
CA HIS A 113 -6.09 0.39 -14.08
C HIS A 113 -5.86 -0.60 -12.95
N GLU A 114 -4.94 -1.53 -13.16
CA GLU A 114 -4.47 -2.43 -12.11
C GLU A 114 -3.16 -1.90 -11.52
N LEU A 115 -3.23 -1.40 -10.29
CA LEU A 115 -2.07 -0.92 -9.54
C LEU A 115 -1.57 -2.03 -8.63
N SER A 116 -0.30 -2.40 -8.73
CA SER A 116 0.32 -3.32 -7.78
C SER A 116 1.57 -2.73 -7.13
N VAL A 117 1.79 -3.10 -5.87
CA VAL A 117 2.98 -2.77 -5.09
C VAL A 117 3.61 -4.03 -4.53
N PHE A 118 4.94 -4.11 -4.61
CA PHE A 118 5.69 -5.26 -4.14
C PHE A 118 7.01 -4.86 -3.50
N MET A 119 7.35 -5.50 -2.38
CA MET A 119 8.63 -5.35 -1.71
C MET A 119 9.12 -6.74 -1.25
N PRO A 120 10.40 -7.10 -1.46
CA PRO A 120 10.93 -8.37 -0.98
C PRO A 120 10.73 -8.57 0.53
N GLY A 121 10.21 -9.74 0.93
CA GLY A 121 9.88 -10.05 2.32
C GLY A 121 8.53 -9.51 2.79
N PHE A 122 7.73 -8.92 1.91
CA PHE A 122 6.37 -8.45 2.18
C PHE A 122 5.37 -9.06 1.20
N PHE A 123 4.11 -9.11 1.60
CA PHE A 123 3.02 -9.51 0.70
C PHE A 123 2.81 -8.47 -0.40
N ARG A 124 2.70 -8.93 -1.65
CA ARG A 124 2.26 -8.11 -2.78
C ARG A 124 0.83 -7.66 -2.56
N ARG A 125 0.52 -6.41 -2.88
CA ARG A 125 -0.87 -5.92 -2.95
C ARG A 125 -1.17 -5.45 -4.36
N THR A 126 -2.35 -5.82 -4.86
CA THR A 126 -2.84 -5.49 -6.19
C THR A 126 -4.27 -4.98 -6.05
N GLN A 127 -4.55 -3.85 -6.67
CA GLN A 127 -5.85 -3.20 -6.56
C GLN A 127 -6.24 -2.56 -7.89
N LYS A 128 -7.52 -2.71 -8.24
CA LYS A 128 -8.12 -1.96 -9.34
C LYS A 128 -8.47 -0.56 -8.88
N ILE A 129 -8.02 0.44 -9.62
CA ILE A 129 -8.30 1.85 -9.40
C ILE A 129 -8.91 2.45 -10.67
N ASN A 130 -9.72 3.49 -10.52
CA ASN A 130 -10.25 4.24 -11.64
C ASN A 130 -9.60 5.63 -11.65
N VAL A 131 -9.07 6.04 -12.81
CA VAL A 131 -8.43 7.34 -13.01
C VAL A 131 -9.37 8.25 -13.78
N ASP A 132 -9.74 9.36 -13.14
CA ASP A 132 -10.51 10.43 -13.77
C ASP A 132 -9.60 11.51 -14.36
N PRO A 133 -9.96 12.10 -15.51
CA PRO A 133 -9.16 13.17 -16.10
C PRO A 133 -9.07 14.40 -15.20
N GLY A 134 -7.87 14.96 -15.05
CA GLY A 134 -7.64 16.14 -14.23
C GLY A 134 -7.64 15.89 -12.71
N TYR A 135 -7.71 14.62 -12.29
CA TYR A 135 -7.62 14.20 -10.90
C TYR A 135 -6.38 13.33 -10.66
N THR A 136 -5.90 13.39 -9.42
CA THR A 136 -4.85 12.55 -8.88
C THR A 136 -5.50 11.52 -7.96
N VAL A 137 -5.26 10.24 -8.23
CA VAL A 137 -5.54 9.13 -7.30
C VAL A 137 -4.38 9.04 -6.33
N ASN A 138 -4.60 9.31 -5.04
CA ASN A 138 -3.62 9.14 -3.98
C ASN A 138 -3.80 7.74 -3.38
N ALA A 139 -2.79 6.90 -3.57
CA ALA A 139 -2.77 5.51 -3.15
C ALA A 139 -1.69 5.30 -2.08
N ALA A 140 -2.12 5.02 -0.85
CA ALA A 140 -1.24 4.72 0.27
C ALA A 140 -1.38 3.25 0.66
N PHE A 141 -0.28 2.51 0.64
CA PHE A 141 -0.25 1.10 1.01
C PHE A 141 0.57 0.86 2.28
N LYS A 142 0.03 0.08 3.21
CA LYS A 142 0.79 -0.55 4.29
C LYS A 142 0.99 -2.01 3.96
N LEU A 143 2.25 -2.44 3.88
CA LEU A 143 2.62 -3.81 3.55
C LEU A 143 2.90 -4.61 4.83
N ALA A 144 2.32 -5.81 4.91
CA ALA A 144 2.64 -6.77 5.97
C ALA A 144 3.80 -7.68 5.55
N ILE A 145 4.63 -8.05 6.52
CA ILE A 145 5.75 -8.97 6.32
C ILE A 145 5.24 -10.37 5.95
N ASP A 146 5.87 -10.98 4.96
CA ASP A 146 5.72 -12.39 4.62
C ASP A 146 6.78 -13.22 5.39
N GLN A 147 6.41 -13.67 6.60
CA GLN A 147 7.29 -14.43 7.49
C GLN A 147 7.77 -15.77 6.89
N SER A 148 7.09 -16.28 5.86
CA SER A 148 7.49 -17.50 5.16
C SER A 148 8.77 -17.30 4.32
N GLN A 149 9.03 -16.07 3.85
CA GLN A 149 10.22 -15.76 3.04
C GLN A 149 11.44 -15.41 3.89
N THR A 150 11.24 -14.80 5.06
CA THR A 150 12.34 -14.42 5.96
C THR A 150 13.02 -15.64 6.59
N SER A 151 12.25 -16.67 6.92
CA SER A 151 12.76 -17.92 7.50
C SER A 151 13.62 -18.72 6.51
N VAL A 152 13.30 -18.67 5.20
CA VAL A 152 14.09 -19.35 4.15
C VAL A 152 15.44 -18.67 3.91
N LYS A 153 15.53 -17.34 4.01
CA LYS A 153 16.79 -16.60 3.77
C LYS A 153 17.85 -16.87 4.83
N THR A 154 17.46 -17.00 6.10
CA THR A 154 18.39 -17.31 7.21
C THR A 154 18.98 -18.72 7.09
N THR A 155 18.21 -19.70 6.61
CA THR A 155 18.70 -21.09 6.47
C THR A 155 19.67 -21.28 5.30
N ILE A 156 19.65 -20.41 4.28
CA ILE A 156 20.55 -20.51 3.12
C ILE A 156 21.90 -19.83 3.37
N SER A 157 21.97 -18.84 4.27
CA SER A 157 23.22 -18.14 4.61
C SER A 157 24.18 -18.98 5.48
N ASP A 158 23.68 -19.96 6.24
CA ASP A 158 24.51 -20.79 7.13
C ASP A 158 25.08 -22.06 6.47
N LYS A 159 24.77 -22.34 5.19
CA LYS A 159 25.23 -23.55 4.48
C LYS A 159 26.36 -23.35 3.47
N ASN A 160 26.86 -22.12 3.27
CA ASN A 160 27.92 -21.85 2.29
C ASN A 160 29.28 -21.44 2.89
N ALA A 161 29.48 -21.67 4.19
CA ALA A 161 30.75 -21.44 4.87
C ALA A 161 31.24 -22.71 5.58
N SER A 162 31.60 -23.74 4.81
CA SER A 162 32.71 -24.64 5.16
C SER A 162 33.16 -25.38 3.91
N ASP A 163 34.48 -25.56 3.80
CA ASP A 163 35.21 -26.43 2.87
C ASP A 163 35.84 -25.76 1.64
N SER A 164 36.81 -24.87 1.89
CA SER A 164 38.05 -24.87 1.10
C SER A 164 39.23 -24.35 1.91
N ALA A 165 39.79 -25.25 2.73
CA ALA A 165 41.17 -25.14 3.20
C ALA A 165 41.81 -26.54 3.18
N THR A 166 42.33 -26.97 2.03
CA THR A 166 43.44 -27.95 1.93
C THR A 166 43.99 -27.96 0.51
N THR A 167 45.24 -27.51 0.36
CA THR A 167 46.32 -28.02 -0.53
C THR A 167 47.53 -27.09 -0.35
N GLY A 168 48.75 -27.49 -0.02
CA GLY A 168 49.33 -28.82 0.21
C GLY A 168 50.76 -28.67 0.77
N LYS A 169 51.24 -29.73 1.43
CA LYS A 169 52.65 -29.96 1.77
C LYS A 169 53.50 -30.09 0.49
N LYS A 170 54.69 -29.51 0.46
CA LYS A 170 55.96 -30.28 0.53
C LYS A 170 57.14 -29.36 0.86
#